data_AF-A0A3S4AU93-F1
#
_entry.id   AF-A0A3S4AU93-F1
#
_cell.length_a   1.000
_cell.length_b   1.000
_cell.length_c   1.000
_cell.angle_alpha   90.00
_cell.angle_beta   90.00
_cell.angle_gamma   90.00
#
_symmetry.space_group_name_H-M   'P 1'
#
loop_
_entity.id
_entity.type
_entity.pdbx_description
1 polymer ?
#
loop_
_entity_poly.entity_id
_entity_poly.type
_entity_poly.pdbx_seq_one_letter_code
_entity_poly.pdbx_strand_id
1 'polypeptide(L)'
;MRDTIPDCCFVPSNSGLRLARRRPGRVGYVQGLVCMGIWILAHEVGHGACSVHRRLNDVTGWTVHLALLVPYFSWKFSHRRHHRSTGHMEKDMAFVLPTKADRETRRLADLYLDWELFEDVPVVQLVRLLAHQLAGWQIRIHFYGAEEVTEAIKPLLGDLSKLE
;
A
#
# COMPACT_ATOMS: atom_id res chain seq x y z
N MET A 1 -30.60 -48.85 -25.91
CA MET A 1 -30.62 -47.61 -26.70
C MET A 1 -31.30 -46.55 -25.84
N ARG A 2 -30.51 -45.66 -25.20
CA ARG A 2 -30.88 -44.39 -24.56
C ARG A 2 -31.90 -44.43 -23.39
N ASP A 3 -31.76 -43.77 -22.24
CA ASP A 3 -30.71 -42.99 -21.59
C ASP A 3 -31.04 -42.97 -20.08
N THR A 4 -30.01 -42.96 -19.25
CA THR A 4 -30.01 -42.78 -17.79
C THR A 4 -30.37 -41.36 -17.38
N ILE A 5 -31.37 -41.16 -16.49
CA ILE A 5 -31.33 -40.22 -15.34
C ILE A 5 -32.41 -40.65 -14.30
N PRO A 6 -32.06 -41.18 -13.11
CA PRO A 6 -32.95 -41.17 -11.97
C PRO A 6 -32.65 -39.96 -11.07
N ASP A 7 -33.72 -39.50 -10.43
CA ASP A 7 -33.85 -38.56 -9.32
C ASP A 7 -32.58 -38.08 -8.61
N CYS A 8 -32.54 -36.77 -8.32
CA CYS A 8 -32.27 -36.17 -7.02
C CYS A 8 -31.73 -34.75 -7.25
N CYS A 9 -32.61 -33.77 -7.25
CA CYS A 9 -32.29 -32.36 -7.15
C CYS A 9 -31.45 -32.11 -5.87
N PHE A 10 -30.13 -32.25 -5.98
CA PHE A 10 -29.20 -31.75 -4.98
C PHE A 10 -28.99 -30.26 -5.27
N VAL A 11 -29.90 -29.45 -4.75
CA VAL A 11 -29.63 -28.03 -4.53
C VAL A 11 -28.41 -27.98 -3.61
N PRO A 12 -27.24 -27.48 -4.03
CA PRO A 12 -26.13 -27.34 -3.11
C PRO A 12 -26.55 -26.33 -2.05
N SER A 13 -26.75 -26.83 -0.83
CA SER A 13 -27.01 -26.01 0.35
C SER A 13 -25.92 -24.95 0.46
N ASN A 14 -26.31 -23.67 0.51
CA ASN A 14 -25.46 -22.50 0.70
C ASN A 14 -24.71 -22.49 2.07
N SER A 15 -24.73 -23.59 2.82
CA SER A 15 -24.00 -23.80 4.06
C SER A 15 -22.48 -23.89 3.88
N GLY A 16 -21.96 -23.92 2.64
CA GLY A 16 -20.52 -23.86 2.35
C GLY A 16 -19.92 -22.46 2.28
N LEU A 17 -20.73 -21.39 2.19
CA LEU A 17 -20.24 -20.01 2.08
C LEU A 17 -20.06 -19.29 3.42
N ARG A 18 -20.02 -20.03 4.54
CA ARG A 18 -19.64 -19.51 5.86
C ARG A 18 -18.17 -19.77 6.20
N LEU A 19 -17.30 -19.93 5.20
CA LEU A 19 -15.86 -20.14 5.41
C LEU A 19 -14.99 -19.18 4.61
N ALA A 20 -15.37 -17.91 4.53
CA ALA A 20 -14.44 -16.88 4.08
C ALA A 20 -14.70 -15.52 4.74
N ARG A 21 -15.11 -15.48 6.01
CA ARG A 21 -14.73 -14.33 6.86
C ARG A 21 -13.25 -14.45 7.21
N ARG A 22 -12.37 -14.63 6.20
CA ARG A 22 -10.92 -14.48 6.35
C ARG A 22 -10.74 -13.06 6.84
N ARG A 23 -10.39 -12.90 8.13
CA ARG A 23 -10.02 -11.62 8.73
C ARG A 23 -9.01 -10.98 7.79
N PRO A 24 -9.39 -9.96 7.00
CA PRO A 24 -8.57 -9.57 5.86
C PRO A 24 -7.26 -8.88 6.33
N GLY A 25 -7.11 -8.66 7.64
CA GLY A 25 -6.02 -7.89 8.23
C GLY A 25 -4.81 -8.67 8.57
N ARG A 26 -4.96 -9.97 8.79
CA ARG A 26 -3.79 -10.82 9.01
C ARG A 26 -3.03 -11.01 7.71
N VAL A 27 -3.75 -11.20 6.61
CA VAL A 27 -3.15 -11.35 5.28
C VAL A 27 -2.54 -10.03 4.82
N GLY A 28 -3.26 -8.91 4.93
CA GLY A 28 -2.72 -7.59 4.57
C GLY A 28 -1.52 -7.16 5.41
N TYR A 29 -1.55 -7.43 6.72
CA TYR A 29 -0.42 -7.14 7.61
C TYR A 29 0.83 -7.94 7.24
N VAL A 30 0.68 -9.26 7.09
CA VAL A 30 1.79 -10.15 6.72
C VAL A 30 2.32 -9.78 5.32
N GLN A 31 1.44 -9.49 4.37
CA GLN A 31 1.82 -9.04 3.03
C GLN A 31 2.63 -7.74 3.08
N GLY A 32 2.19 -6.75 3.88
CA GLY A 32 2.90 -5.49 4.07
C GLY A 32 4.30 -5.68 4.66
N LEU A 33 4.44 -6.52 5.69
CA LEU A 33 5.73 -6.85 6.28
C LEU A 33 6.68 -7.50 5.28
N VAL A 34 6.18 -8.46 4.49
CA VAL A 34 6.98 -9.15 3.47
C VAL A 34 7.41 -8.19 2.35
N CYS A 35 6.48 -7.40 1.81
CA CYS A 35 6.79 -6.41 0.77
C CYS A 35 7.79 -5.35 1.26
N MET A 36 7.66 -4.87 2.50
CA MET A 36 8.63 -3.94 3.08
C MET A 36 10.01 -4.59 3.27
N GLY A 37 10.06 -5.85 3.72
CA GLY A 37 11.32 -6.59 3.83
C GLY A 37 12.03 -6.75 2.47
N ILE A 38 11.27 -7.08 1.42
CA ILE A 38 11.79 -7.17 0.05
C ILE A 38 12.27 -5.80 -0.45
N TRP A 39 11.54 -4.72 -0.15
CA TRP A 39 11.94 -3.35 -0.48
C TRP A 39 13.29 -2.99 0.17
N ILE A 40 13.46 -3.26 1.46
CA ILE A 40 14.71 -2.97 2.19
C ILE A 40 15.88 -3.75 1.57
N LEU A 41 15.69 -5.04 1.26
CA LEU A 41 16.73 -5.83 0.59
C LEU A 41 17.13 -5.23 -0.76
N ALA A 42 16.14 -4.82 -1.55
CA ALA A 42 16.39 -4.20 -2.85
C ALA A 42 17.08 -2.83 -2.70
N HIS A 43 16.78 -2.09 -1.63
CA HIS A 43 17.47 -0.86 -1.26
C HIS A 43 18.96 -1.10 -0.98
N GLU A 44 19.29 -2.11 -0.16
CA GLU A 44 20.69 -2.48 0.14
C GLU A 44 21.46 -2.95 -1.10
N VAL A 45 20.79 -3.68 -2.00
CA VAL A 45 21.35 -4.05 -3.31
C VAL A 45 21.68 -2.81 -4.14
N GLY A 46 20.85 -1.76 -4.08
CA GLY A 46 21.09 -0.48 -4.76
C GLY A 46 22.35 0.26 -4.28
N HIS A 47 22.74 0.03 -3.03
CA HIS A 47 24.02 0.48 -2.44
C HIS A 47 25.20 -0.40 -2.82
N GLY A 48 24.94 -1.61 -3.30
CA GLY A 48 25.96 -2.57 -3.73
C GLY A 48 26.28 -3.65 -2.70
N ALA A 49 25.42 -3.89 -1.72
CA ALA A 49 25.67 -4.86 -0.64
C ALA A 49 25.62 -6.34 -1.08
N CYS A 50 25.03 -6.65 -2.24
CA CYS A 50 24.82 -8.03 -2.68
C CYS A 50 26.04 -8.66 -3.39
N SER A 51 26.82 -7.88 -4.13
CA SER A 51 27.98 -8.36 -4.86
C SER A 51 29.01 -7.24 -5.10
N VAL A 52 30.28 -7.62 -5.28
CA VAL A 52 31.33 -6.69 -5.72
C VAL A 52 31.07 -6.15 -7.14
N HIS A 53 30.36 -6.93 -7.97
CA HIS A 53 30.07 -6.54 -9.35
C HIS A 53 28.81 -5.67 -9.45
N ARG A 54 29.00 -4.41 -9.84
CA ARG A 54 27.90 -3.43 -9.96
C ARG A 54 26.77 -3.88 -10.91
N ARG A 55 27.10 -4.59 -11.99
CA ARG A 55 26.09 -5.09 -12.94
C ARG A 55 25.18 -6.14 -12.33
N LEU A 56 25.71 -7.02 -11.48
CA LEU A 56 24.91 -8.04 -10.80
C LEU A 56 23.96 -7.38 -9.80
N ASN A 57 24.43 -6.40 -9.04
CA ASN A 57 23.57 -5.61 -8.16
C ASN A 57 22.46 -4.90 -8.93
N ASP A 58 22.76 -4.34 -10.10
CA ASP A 58 21.76 -3.62 -10.91
C ASP A 58 20.69 -4.52 -11.49
N VAL A 59 21.04 -5.73 -11.94
CA VAL A 59 20.07 -6.71 -12.43
C VAL A 59 19.20 -7.24 -11.28
N THR A 60 19.80 -7.55 -10.13
CA THR A 60 19.08 -8.04 -8.95
C THR A 60 18.15 -6.97 -8.41
N GLY A 61 18.65 -5.74 -8.21
CA GLY A 61 17.85 -4.62 -7.71
C GLY A 61 16.71 -4.24 -8.65
N TRP A 62 16.94 -4.27 -9.97
CA TRP A 62 15.91 -4.04 -10.97
C TRP A 62 14.82 -5.12 -10.95
N THR A 63 15.20 -6.40 -10.94
CA THR A 63 14.25 -7.52 -10.90
C THR A 63 13.35 -7.47 -9.66
N VAL A 64 13.94 -7.19 -8.49
CA VAL A 64 13.19 -7.14 -7.23
C VAL A 64 12.26 -5.93 -7.17
N HIS A 65 12.73 -4.75 -7.57
CA HIS A 65 11.89 -3.54 -7.60
C HIS A 65 10.79 -3.62 -8.66
N LEU A 66 11.00 -4.31 -9.78
CA LEU A 66 9.94 -4.57 -10.76
C LEU A 66 8.80 -5.39 -10.17
N ALA A 67 9.09 -6.39 -9.35
CA ALA A 67 8.06 -7.16 -8.65
C ALA A 67 7.25 -6.30 -7.66
N LEU A 68 7.82 -5.18 -7.19
CA LEU A 68 7.17 -4.18 -6.35
C LEU A 68 6.55 -3.01 -7.16
N LEU A 69 6.64 -3.05 -8.50
CA LEU A 69 6.19 -1.98 -9.41
C LEU A 69 6.91 -0.63 -9.19
N VAL A 70 8.19 -0.69 -8.78
CA VAL A 70 9.01 0.49 -8.49
C VAL A 70 10.03 0.70 -9.62
N PRO A 71 10.16 1.92 -10.16
CA PRO A 71 11.18 2.20 -11.17
C PRO A 71 12.59 2.26 -10.56
N TYR A 72 13.29 1.12 -10.55
CA TYR A 72 14.60 0.95 -9.88
C TYR A 72 15.65 2.00 -10.24
N PHE A 73 15.85 2.30 -11.53
CA PHE A 73 16.92 3.21 -11.95
C PHE A 73 16.64 4.66 -11.53
N SER A 74 15.38 5.09 -11.65
CA SER A 74 14.93 6.40 -11.17
C SER A 74 15.12 6.50 -9.66
N TRP A 75 14.64 5.49 -8.93
CA TRP A 75 14.79 5.41 -7.47
C TRP A 75 16.26 5.40 -7.04
N LYS A 76 17.11 4.58 -7.65
CA LYS A 76 18.53 4.48 -7.33
C LYS A 76 19.27 5.81 -7.52
N PHE A 77 18.94 6.57 -8.56
CA PHE A 77 19.57 7.87 -8.81
C PHE A 77 19.14 8.93 -7.79
N SER A 78 17.83 9.06 -7.55
CA SER A 78 17.30 9.99 -6.55
C SER A 78 17.80 9.62 -5.14
N HIS A 79 17.79 8.34 -4.81
CA HIS A 79 18.22 7.82 -3.51
C HIS A 79 19.69 8.09 -3.22
N ARG A 80 20.57 7.91 -4.21
CA ARG A 80 22.00 8.29 -4.08
C ARG A 80 22.17 9.78 -3.86
N ARG A 81 21.35 10.62 -4.51
CA ARG A 81 21.38 12.06 -4.29
C ARG A 81 20.93 12.38 -2.87
N HIS A 82 19.83 11.79 -2.40
CA HIS A 82 19.36 11.93 -1.03
C HIS A 82 20.44 11.55 -0.01
N HIS A 83 21.09 10.38 -0.11
CA HIS A 83 22.16 10.00 0.81
C HIS A 83 23.39 10.92 0.76
N ARG A 84 23.68 11.52 -0.40
CA ARG A 84 24.80 12.46 -0.54
C ARG A 84 24.50 13.83 0.07
N SER A 85 23.24 14.23 0.10
CA SER A 85 22.81 15.56 0.56
C SER A 85 21.74 15.50 1.64
N THR A 86 21.74 14.46 2.47
CA THR A 86 20.74 14.25 3.52
C THR A 86 20.75 15.44 4.47
N GLY A 87 19.60 16.10 4.63
CA GLY A 87 19.47 17.27 5.52
C GLY A 87 20.06 18.57 4.97
N HIS A 88 20.45 18.61 3.69
CA HIS A 88 20.90 19.86 3.05
C HIS A 88 19.71 20.63 2.49
N MET A 89 19.50 21.86 2.98
CA MET A 89 18.28 22.65 2.70
C MET A 89 18.03 22.98 1.22
N GLU A 90 19.04 22.90 0.35
CA GLU A 90 18.88 23.22 -1.08
C GLU A 90 19.01 22.02 -2.01
N LYS A 91 19.57 20.91 -1.53
CA LYS A 91 20.04 19.80 -2.38
C LYS A 91 19.42 18.47 -2.00
N ASP A 92 18.94 18.33 -0.76
CA ASP A 92 18.06 17.23 -0.41
C ASP A 92 16.77 17.36 -1.21
N MET A 93 16.36 16.26 -1.80
CA MET A 93 15.18 16.19 -2.65
C MET A 93 13.99 15.54 -1.93
N ALA A 94 14.20 14.98 -0.74
CA ALA A 94 13.18 14.28 0.03
C ALA A 94 12.75 15.09 1.26
N PHE A 95 13.69 15.63 2.02
CA PHE A 95 13.41 16.35 3.26
C PHE A 95 14.14 17.70 3.30
N VAL A 96 13.43 18.74 2.84
CA VAL A 96 13.87 20.13 3.00
C VAL A 96 13.09 20.73 4.16
N LEU A 97 13.80 21.11 5.22
CA LEU A 97 13.19 21.85 6.33
C LEU A 97 12.84 23.27 5.87
N PRO A 98 11.65 23.79 6.21
CA PRO A 98 11.26 25.16 5.87
C PRO A 98 12.22 26.16 6.50
N THR A 99 12.56 27.22 5.76
CA THR A 99 13.50 28.24 6.23
C THR A 99 12.84 29.15 7.26
N LYS A 100 13.65 29.91 8.02
CA LYS A 100 13.13 30.90 8.98
C LYS A 100 12.20 31.93 8.32
N ALA A 101 12.51 32.33 7.08
CA ALA A 101 11.67 33.22 6.28
C ALA A 101 10.31 32.60 5.93
N ASP A 102 10.26 31.30 5.63
CA ASP A 102 8.99 30.57 5.40
C ASP A 102 8.16 30.44 6.69
N ARG A 103 8.83 30.46 7.85
CA ARG A 103 8.18 30.37 9.18
C ARG A 103 7.59 31.72 9.62
N GLU A 104 8.18 32.84 9.21
CA GLU A 104 7.68 34.19 9.54
C GLU A 104 6.44 34.61 8.72
N THR A 105 6.25 34.02 7.53
CA THR A 105 5.03 34.22 6.71
C THR A 105 3.84 33.36 7.16
N ARG A 106 4.05 32.39 8.05
CA ARG A 106 2.98 31.53 8.60
C ARG A 106 2.19 32.26 9.69
N ARG A 107 0.88 32.03 9.75
CA ARG A 107 -0.02 32.66 10.73
C ARG A 107 0.43 32.23 12.15
N LEU A 108 0.29 33.10 13.16
CA LEU A 108 0.66 32.76 14.55
C LEU A 108 0.00 31.48 15.09
N ALA A 109 -1.18 31.11 14.58
CA ALA A 109 -1.85 29.84 14.88
C ALA A 109 -1.08 28.62 14.36
N ASP A 110 -0.46 28.71 13.16
CA ASP A 110 0.36 27.66 12.57
C ASP A 110 1.72 27.54 13.28
N LEU A 111 2.18 28.59 13.96
CA LEU A 111 3.42 28.57 14.74
C LEU A 111 3.28 27.79 16.06
N TYR A 112 2.10 27.86 16.71
CA TYR A 112 1.81 27.19 17.99
C TYR A 112 1.19 25.80 17.81
N LEU A 113 0.50 25.55 16.70
CA LEU A 113 -0.11 24.26 16.36
C LEU A 113 0.52 23.68 15.09
N ASP A 114 1.85 23.72 15.02
CA ASP A 114 2.61 23.27 13.85
C ASP A 114 2.53 21.73 13.77
N TRP A 115 1.55 21.20 13.03
CA TRP A 115 1.33 19.75 12.88
C TRP A 115 2.55 19.03 12.30
N GLU A 116 3.38 19.73 11.52
CA GLU A 116 4.66 19.24 10.99
C GLU A 116 5.66 18.92 12.12
N LEU A 117 5.63 19.68 13.23
CA LEU A 117 6.52 19.43 14.38
C LEU A 117 6.10 18.18 15.16
N PHE A 118 4.81 17.87 15.16
CA PHE A 118 4.27 16.67 15.81
C PHE A 118 4.43 15.42 14.95
N GLU A 119 4.72 15.56 13.65
CA GLU A 119 4.83 14.45 12.71
C GLU A 119 5.98 13.49 13.06
N ASP A 120 7.07 13.99 13.66
CA ASP A 120 8.24 13.18 14.04
C ASP A 120 8.21 12.70 15.50
N VAL A 121 7.18 13.04 16.27
CA VAL A 121 7.10 12.64 17.67
C VAL A 121 6.85 11.13 17.73
N PRO A 122 7.65 10.36 18.50
CA PRO A 122 7.58 8.90 18.50
C PRO A 122 6.18 8.37 18.85
N VAL A 123 5.42 9.10 19.68
CA VAL A 123 4.03 8.75 20.02
C VAL A 123 3.07 8.98 18.84
N VAL A 124 3.24 10.05 18.08
CA VAL A 124 2.38 10.37 16.92
C VAL A 124 2.64 9.37 15.81
N GLN A 125 3.91 9.02 15.55
CA GLN A 125 4.25 7.99 14.56
C GLN A 125 3.79 6.61 14.98
N LEU A 126 3.90 6.24 16.25
CA LEU A 126 3.35 4.98 16.75
C LEU A 126 1.82 4.93 16.56
N VAL A 127 1.11 6.00 16.91
CA VAL A 127 -0.35 6.09 16.71
C VAL A 127 -0.71 6.05 15.23
N ARG A 128 0.04 6.74 14.36
CA ARG A 128 -0.20 6.78 12.91
C ARG A 128 0.10 5.43 12.24
N LEU A 129 1.12 4.72 12.70
CA LEU A 129 1.43 3.35 12.29
C LEU A 129 0.34 2.38 12.74
N LEU A 130 -0.10 2.46 14.00
CA LEU A 130 -1.20 1.64 14.51
C LEU A 130 -2.51 1.95 13.76
N ALA A 131 -2.80 3.21 13.48
CA ALA A 131 -3.99 3.62 12.72
C ALA A 131 -3.94 3.11 11.27
N HIS A 132 -2.82 3.26 10.57
CA HIS A 132 -2.64 2.69 9.22
C HIS A 132 -2.74 1.17 9.24
N GLN A 133 -2.18 0.52 10.26
CA GLN A 133 -2.11 -0.93 10.34
C GLN A 133 -3.43 -1.58 10.77
N LEU A 134 -4.25 -0.89 11.55
CA LEU A 134 -5.51 -1.41 12.09
C LEU A 134 -6.75 -0.92 11.33
N ALA A 135 -6.74 0.30 10.83
CA ALA A 135 -7.91 0.95 10.23
C ALA A 135 -7.74 1.34 8.75
N GLY A 136 -6.54 1.72 8.30
CA GLY A 136 -6.33 2.24 6.94
C GLY A 136 -6.76 1.28 5.82
N TRP A 137 -6.54 -0.02 6.03
CA TRP A 137 -6.89 -1.07 5.06
C TRP A 137 -8.32 -1.61 5.24
N GLN A 138 -8.91 -1.53 6.45
CA GLN A 138 -10.32 -1.85 6.71
C GLN A 138 -11.25 -0.85 6.01
N ILE A 139 -10.89 0.44 6.08
CA ILE A 139 -11.59 1.52 5.39
C ILE A 139 -11.56 1.27 3.89
N ARG A 140 -10.38 0.99 3.32
CA ARG A 140 -10.24 0.68 1.90
C ARG A 140 -11.16 -0.49 1.48
N ILE A 141 -11.08 -1.64 2.12
CA ILE A 141 -11.89 -2.80 1.71
C ILE A 141 -13.40 -2.55 1.89
N HIS A 142 -13.80 -1.80 2.91
CA HIS A 142 -15.21 -1.46 3.13
C HIS A 142 -15.77 -0.55 2.03
N PHE A 143 -14.97 0.39 1.52
CA PHE A 143 -15.37 1.28 0.43
C PHE A 143 -15.26 0.63 -0.97
N TYR A 144 -14.22 -0.15 -1.25
CA TYR A 144 -14.06 -0.84 -2.53
C TYR A 144 -15.06 -1.98 -2.73
N GLY A 145 -15.43 -2.71 -1.67
CA GLY A 145 -16.42 -3.80 -1.77
C GLY A 145 -17.87 -3.32 -1.94
N ALA A 146 -18.17 -2.06 -1.61
CA ALA A 146 -19.51 -1.50 -1.77
C ALA A 146 -19.80 -1.14 -3.24
N GLU A 147 -18.81 -0.60 -3.97
CA GLU A 147 -18.98 -0.22 -5.38
C GLU A 147 -19.10 -1.45 -6.29
N GLU A 148 -18.30 -2.50 -6.08
CA GLU A 148 -18.38 -3.74 -6.87
C GLU A 148 -19.72 -4.48 -6.69
N VAL A 149 -20.25 -4.53 -5.46
CA VAL A 149 -21.54 -5.18 -5.20
C VAL A 149 -22.70 -4.37 -5.82
N THR A 150 -22.62 -3.05 -5.78
CA THR A 150 -23.69 -2.18 -6.33
C THR A 150 -23.67 -2.19 -7.86
N GLU A 151 -22.50 -2.16 -8.50
CA GLU A 151 -22.37 -2.27 -9.96
C GLU A 151 -22.69 -3.68 -10.48
N ALA A 152 -22.37 -4.74 -9.73
CA ALA A 152 -22.71 -6.12 -10.12
C ALA A 152 -24.21 -6.43 -10.00
N ILE A 153 -24.95 -5.73 -9.13
CA ILE A 153 -26.40 -5.93 -8.93
C ILE A 153 -27.25 -5.03 -9.82
N LYS A 154 -26.71 -3.91 -10.34
CA LYS A 154 -27.41 -3.00 -11.28
C LYS A 154 -28.05 -3.70 -12.50
N PRO A 155 -27.38 -4.64 -13.20
CA PRO A 155 -27.99 -5.37 -14.30
C PRO A 155 -29.16 -6.25 -13.85
N LEU A 156 -29.05 -6.84 -12.66
CA LEU A 156 -30.07 -7.74 -12.09
C LEU A 156 -31.33 -6.99 -11.64
N LEU A 157 -31.16 -5.77 -11.09
CA LEU A 157 -32.28 -4.90 -10.72
C LEU A 157 -33.02 -4.36 -11.95
N GLY A 158 -32.32 -4.10 -13.05
CA GLY A 158 -32.91 -3.61 -14.30
C GLY A 158 -33.78 -4.63 -15.04
N ASP A 159 -33.58 -5.93 -14.82
CA ASP A 159 -34.46 -6.98 -15.35
C ASP A 159 -35.70 -7.19 -14.47
N LEU A 160 -35.61 -6.96 -13.16
CA LEU A 160 -36.78 -7.05 -12.26
C LEU A 160 -37.79 -5.93 -12.51
N SER A 161 -37.35 -4.73 -12.90
CA SER A 161 -38.26 -3.62 -13.25
C SER A 161 -38.95 -3.76 -14.62
N LYS A 162 -38.63 -4.80 -15.39
CA LYS A 162 -39.28 -5.13 -16.67
C LYS A 162 -40.27 -6.29 -16.55
N LEU A 163 -40.40 -6.85 -15.36
CA LEU A 163 -41.29 -7.97 -15.04
C LEU A 163 -42.53 -7.55 -14.25
N GLU A 164 -42.70 -6.25 -13.99
CA GLU A 164 -43.97 -5.60 -13.60
C GLU A 164 -44.57 -4.86 -14.80
#